data_AF-A0A484WQ75-F1
#
_entry.id   AF-A0A484WQ75-F1
#
_cell.length_a   1.000
_cell.length_b   1.000
_cell.length_c   1.000
_cell.angle_alpha   90.00
_cell.angle_beta   90.00
_cell.angle_gamma   90.00
#
_symmetry.space_group_name_H-M   'P 1'
#
loop_
_entity.id
_entity.type
_entity.pdbx_description
1 polymer ?
#
loop_
_entity_poly.entity_id
_entity_poly.type
_entity_poly.pdbx_seq_one_letter_code
_entity_poly.pdbx_strand_id
1 'polypeptide(L)'
;MPVVYWQILTGRHWWARQQHDPLLICGHSDFTAIQCGLLAQGNVITFSGPMLVANFGADELNAFTEHHFWLALRNKTFTIEWQGEGPTCQTEGTLWGGNLAMLIH
;
A
#
# COMPACT_ATOMS: atom_id res chain seq x y z
N MET A 1 -10.40 15.15 -14.59
CA MET A 1 -9.03 15.68 -14.74
C MET A 1 -7.99 14.55 -14.60
N PRO A 2 -7.84 13.62 -15.55
CA PRO A 2 -6.95 12.46 -15.39
C PRO A 2 -5.49 12.68 -15.87
N VAL A 3 -5.21 13.72 -16.65
CA VAL A 3 -3.92 13.88 -17.35
C VAL A 3 -2.74 14.14 -16.40
N VAL A 4 -2.97 14.78 -15.25
CA VAL A 4 -1.90 15.14 -14.29
C VAL A 4 -1.41 13.93 -13.49
N TYR A 5 -2.30 13.00 -13.12
CA TYR A 5 -1.93 11.79 -12.40
C TYR A 5 -1.00 10.91 -13.22
N TRP A 6 -1.35 10.65 -14.49
CA TRP A 6 -0.53 9.81 -15.35
C TRP A 6 0.86 10.40 -15.61
N GLN A 7 0.99 11.72 -15.74
CA GLN A 7 2.31 12.36 -15.93
C GLN A 7 3.22 12.26 -14.69
N ILE A 8 2.67 12.27 -13.47
CA ILE A 8 3.46 12.02 -12.24
C ILE A 8 3.94 10.56 -12.18
N LEU A 9 3.07 9.62 -12.59
CA LEU A 9 3.34 8.17 -12.56
C LEU A 9 4.29 7.70 -13.67
N THR A 10 4.30 8.37 -14.82
CA THR A 10 5.08 7.96 -16.01
C THR A 10 6.28 8.85 -16.30
N GLY A 11 6.31 10.09 -15.79
CA GLY A 11 7.29 11.11 -16.18
C GLY A 11 8.63 11.06 -15.46
N ARG A 12 8.79 10.23 -14.42
CA ARG A 12 10.05 10.08 -13.67
C ARG A 12 10.23 8.62 -13.26
N HIS A 13 11.46 8.13 -13.32
CA HIS A 13 11.86 6.72 -13.13
C HIS A 13 11.72 6.22 -11.67
N TRP A 14 10.64 6.56 -10.96
CA TRP A 14 10.44 6.23 -9.53
C TRP A 14 10.55 4.73 -9.25
N TRP A 15 9.98 3.91 -10.14
CA TRP A 15 10.08 2.45 -10.04
C TRP A 15 11.52 1.95 -10.21
N ALA A 16 12.33 2.60 -11.05
CA ALA A 16 13.74 2.24 -11.26
C ALA A 16 14.60 2.66 -10.06
N ARG A 17 14.33 3.83 -9.46
CA ARG A 17 14.97 4.22 -8.19
C ARG A 17 14.69 3.21 -7.09
N GLN A 18 13.50 2.62 -7.05
CA GLN A 18 13.16 1.59 -6.08
C GLN A 18 13.88 0.25 -6.31
N GLN A 19 14.60 0.06 -7.42
CA GLN A 19 15.44 -1.14 -7.62
C GLN A 19 16.79 -1.07 -6.88
N HIS A 20 17.18 0.10 -6.39
CA HIS A 20 18.44 0.32 -5.68
C HIS A 20 18.16 0.96 -4.32
N ASP A 21 18.43 0.28 -3.21
CA ASP A 21 18.09 0.72 -1.86
C ASP A 21 16.62 1.17 -1.74
N PRO A 22 15.68 0.21 -1.83
CA PRO A 22 14.25 0.50 -1.85
C PRO A 22 13.80 1.18 -0.56
N LEU A 23 13.07 2.27 -0.72
CA LEU A 23 12.30 2.89 0.36
C LEU A 23 11.07 2.05 0.70
N LEU A 24 10.65 2.11 1.96
CA LEU A 24 9.34 1.62 2.40
C LEU A 24 8.32 2.73 2.16
N ILE A 25 7.49 2.57 1.12
CA ILE A 25 6.49 3.56 0.73
C ILE A 25 5.13 3.12 1.29
N CYS A 26 4.48 3.98 2.09
CA CYS A 26 3.21 3.67 2.75
C CYS A 26 2.17 4.78 2.56
N GLY A 27 0.92 4.37 2.32
CA GLY A 27 -0.25 5.25 2.23
C GLY A 27 -1.50 4.46 1.87
N HIS A 28 -2.67 5.10 1.85
CA HIS A 28 -3.95 4.50 1.43
C HIS A 28 -4.84 5.55 0.76
N SER A 29 -6.07 5.18 0.38
CA SER A 29 -7.02 6.08 -0.31
C SER A 29 -6.55 6.47 -1.72
N ASP A 30 -6.49 7.76 -2.06
CA ASP A 30 -6.01 8.26 -3.36
C ASP A 30 -4.60 7.79 -3.72
N PHE A 31 -3.75 7.54 -2.71
CA PHE A 31 -2.40 7.03 -2.86
C PHE A 31 -2.34 5.64 -3.54
N THR A 32 -3.46 4.90 -3.57
CA THR A 32 -3.58 3.65 -4.33
C THR A 32 -3.19 3.82 -5.80
N ALA A 33 -3.50 4.96 -6.44
CA ALA A 33 -3.10 5.18 -7.84
C ALA A 33 -1.56 5.14 -8.03
N ILE A 34 -0.82 5.67 -7.06
CA ILE A 34 0.66 5.63 -7.08
C ILE A 34 1.18 4.23 -6.85
N GLN A 35 0.61 3.52 -5.87
CA GLN A 35 0.98 2.13 -5.56
C GLN A 35 0.75 1.19 -6.75
N CYS A 36 -0.39 1.31 -7.42
CA CYS A 36 -0.70 0.55 -8.62
C CYS A 36 0.23 0.90 -9.79
N GLY A 37 0.57 2.19 -9.98
CA GLY A 37 1.55 2.60 -11.00
C GLY A 37 2.93 1.99 -10.76
N LEU A 38 3.40 1.98 -9.51
CA LEU A 38 4.67 1.37 -9.12
C LEU A 38 4.68 -0.16 -9.30
N LEU A 39 3.57 -0.83 -8.95
CA LEU A 39 3.38 -2.25 -9.20
C LEU A 39 3.40 -2.56 -10.71
N ALA A 40 2.62 -1.84 -11.51
CA ALA A 40 2.47 -2.09 -12.95
C ALA A 40 3.75 -1.84 -13.75
N GLN A 41 4.57 -0.86 -13.35
CA GLN A 41 5.78 -0.48 -14.10
C GLN A 41 7.02 -1.29 -13.70
N GLY A 42 7.12 -1.73 -12.45
CA GLY A 42 8.36 -2.32 -11.94
C GLY A 42 8.20 -3.38 -10.86
N ASN A 43 6.99 -3.92 -10.66
CA ASN A 43 6.67 -4.86 -9.59
C ASN A 43 7.14 -4.38 -8.21
N VAL A 44 7.10 -3.07 -7.98
CA VAL A 44 7.60 -2.46 -6.74
C VAL A 44 6.60 -2.69 -5.62
N ILE A 45 7.08 -3.29 -4.52
CA ILE A 45 6.28 -3.50 -3.32
C ILE A 45 6.09 -2.17 -2.57
N THR A 46 4.84 -1.88 -2.22
CA THR A 46 4.45 -0.74 -1.38
C THR A 46 3.44 -1.21 -0.33
N PHE A 47 3.23 -0.42 0.72
CA PHE A 47 2.37 -0.78 1.86
C PHE A 47 1.08 0.05 1.83
N SER A 48 -0.06 -0.60 1.57
CA SER A 48 -1.37 0.03 1.77
C SER A 48 -1.66 0.14 3.26
N GLY A 49 -1.49 1.31 3.86
CA GLY A 49 -1.43 1.47 5.31
C GLY A 49 -1.62 2.91 5.80
N PRO A 50 -1.35 3.17 7.10
CA PRO A 50 -1.68 4.45 7.73
C PRO A 50 -0.93 5.63 7.11
N MET A 51 -1.57 6.80 7.16
CA MET A 51 -1.01 8.09 6.73
C MET A 51 -0.86 9.04 7.90
N LEU A 52 -0.03 10.07 7.72
CA LEU A 52 0.35 10.98 8.80
C LEU A 52 -0.88 11.63 9.45
N VAL A 53 -1.69 12.39 8.71
CA VAL A 53 -2.77 13.19 9.29
C VAL A 53 -3.89 12.31 9.87
N ALA A 54 -4.35 11.32 9.11
CA ALA A 54 -5.54 10.55 9.48
C ALA A 54 -5.29 9.47 10.53
N ASN A 55 -4.04 9.02 10.73
CA ASN A 55 -3.73 7.91 11.62
C ASN A 55 -2.72 8.30 12.71
N PHE A 56 -1.53 8.76 12.34
CA PHE A 56 -0.49 9.10 13.32
C PHE A 56 -0.69 10.47 13.98
N GLY A 57 -1.44 11.35 13.33
CA GLY A 57 -1.78 12.70 13.79
C GLY A 57 -3.22 12.82 14.28
N ALA A 58 -3.93 11.70 14.45
CA ALA A 58 -5.23 11.69 15.11
C ALA A 58 -5.08 12.07 16.59
N ASP A 59 -6.16 12.56 17.21
CA ASP A 59 -6.19 12.95 18.63
C ASP A 59 -5.72 11.81 19.55
N GLU A 60 -6.09 10.57 19.21
CA GLU A 60 -5.60 9.36 19.85
C GLU A 60 -4.95 8.43 18.82
N LEU A 61 -3.75 7.95 19.15
CA LEU A 61 -3.07 6.95 18.33
C LEU A 61 -3.74 5.59 18.52
N ASN A 62 -4.28 5.04 17.43
CA ASN A 62 -4.88 3.71 17.47
C ASN A 62 -3.79 2.63 17.62
N ALA A 63 -3.77 1.95 18.78
CA ALA A 63 -2.77 0.93 19.09
C ALA A 63 -2.78 -0.26 18.10
N PHE A 64 -3.96 -0.64 17.59
CA PHE A 64 -4.06 -1.70 16.58
C PHE A 64 -3.37 -1.29 15.27
N THR A 65 -3.58 -0.05 14.81
CA THR A 65 -2.92 0.52 13.64
C THR A 65 -1.40 0.59 13.83
N GLU A 66 -0.94 1.13 14.96
CA GLU A 66 0.49 1.24 15.26
C GLU A 66 1.17 -0.14 15.27
N HIS A 67 0.57 -1.11 15.97
CA HIS A 67 1.10 -2.46 16.06
C HIS A 67 1.28 -3.09 14.68
N HIS A 68 0.24 -3.08 13.85
CA HIS A 68 0.27 -3.73 12.54
C HIS A 68 1.17 -3.00 11.54
N PHE A 69 1.29 -1.68 11.65
CA PHE A 69 2.25 -0.91 10.87
C PHE A 69 3.69 -1.37 11.14
N TRP A 70 4.09 -1.44 12.41
CA TRP A 70 5.43 -1.89 12.76
C TRP A 70 5.64 -3.39 12.53
N LEU A 71 4.61 -4.22 12.71
CA LEU A 71 4.65 -5.64 12.39
C LEU A 71 5.04 -5.85 10.93
N ALA A 72 4.38 -5.15 10.00
CA ALA A 72 4.65 -5.28 8.57
C ALA A 72 6.03 -4.74 8.16
N LEU A 73 6.46 -3.60 8.72
CA LEU A 73 7.72 -2.96 8.30
C LEU A 73 8.99 -3.62 8.88
N ARG A 74 8.89 -4.31 10.02
CA ARG A 74 10.06 -4.85 10.73
C ARG A 74 10.25 -6.35 10.53
N ASN A 75 9.30 -7.04 9.91
CA ASN A 75 9.33 -8.49 9.74
C ASN A 75 9.26 -8.87 8.26
N LYS A 76 10.15 -9.77 7.83
CA LYS A 76 10.14 -10.29 6.44
C LYS A 76 8.90 -11.12 6.12
N THR A 77 8.31 -11.73 7.14
CA THR A 77 7.09 -12.53 7.08
C THR A 77 6.28 -12.23 8.32
N PHE A 78 4.98 -12.04 8.15
CA PHE A 78 4.05 -11.85 9.26
C PHE A 78 2.68 -12.43 8.87
N THR A 79 1.85 -12.66 9.88
CA THR A 79 0.49 -13.19 9.71
C THR A 79 -0.51 -12.18 10.24
N ILE A 80 -1.61 -11.98 9.52
CA ILE A 80 -2.79 -11.26 10.00
C ILE A 80 -3.90 -12.29 10.16
N GLU A 81 -4.55 -12.29 11.33
CA GLU A 81 -5.69 -13.16 11.62
C GLU A 81 -6.88 -12.30 12.05
N TRP A 82 -8.07 -12.66 11.58
CA TRP A 82 -9.33 -12.03 12.00
C TRP A 82 -10.48 -13.02 11.88
N GLN A 83 -11.58 -12.72 12.57
CA GLN A 83 -12.83 -13.47 12.42
C GLN A 83 -13.56 -12.94 11.18
N GLY A 84 -13.41 -13.65 10.05
CA GLY A 84 -14.06 -13.32 8.79
C GLY A 84 -15.29 -14.17 8.50
N GLU A 85 -16.20 -13.63 7.69
CA GLU A 85 -17.34 -14.38 7.14
C GLU A 85 -17.04 -14.77 5.68
N GLY A 86 -16.92 -16.07 5.40
CA GLY A 86 -16.59 -16.56 4.07
C GLY A 86 -16.49 -18.09 4.01
N PRO A 87 -16.39 -18.66 2.81
CA PRO A 87 -16.19 -20.10 2.65
C PRO A 87 -14.80 -20.51 3.15
N THR A 88 -14.67 -21.75 3.63
CA THR A 88 -13.36 -22.34 3.90
C THR A 88 -12.55 -22.42 2.62
N CYS A 89 -11.39 -21.77 2.60
CA CYS A 89 -10.48 -21.80 1.47
C CYS A 89 -9.02 -21.77 1.92
N GLN A 90 -8.14 -22.26 1.06
CA GLN A 90 -6.70 -22.08 1.16
C GLN A 90 -6.20 -21.67 -0.22
N THR A 91 -5.58 -20.50 -0.30
CA THR A 91 -5.13 -19.91 -1.56
C THR A 91 -3.82 -19.18 -1.35
N GLU A 92 -3.06 -19.02 -2.43
CA GLU A 92 -1.78 -18.33 -2.45
C GLU A 92 -1.69 -17.51 -3.74
N GLY A 93 -1.12 -16.32 -3.63
CA GLY A 93 -0.89 -15.43 -4.76
C GLY A 93 -0.27 -14.12 -4.32
N THR A 94 0.12 -13.30 -5.28
CA THR A 94 0.59 -11.94 -5.01
C THR A 94 -0.54 -11.10 -4.46
N LEU A 95 -0.35 -10.52 -3.27
CA LEU A 95 -1.29 -9.58 -2.68
C LEU A 95 -1.20 -8.22 -3.37
N TRP A 96 -2.33 -7.71 -3.87
CA TRP A 96 -2.44 -6.38 -4.47
C TRP A 96 -3.88 -5.85 -4.35
N GLY A 97 -4.07 -4.55 -4.56
CA GLY A 97 -5.37 -3.87 -4.45
C GLY A 97 -5.23 -2.50 -3.80
N GLY A 98 -6.27 -2.07 -3.09
CA GLY A 98 -6.32 -0.78 -2.40
C GLY A 98 -7.71 -0.17 -2.42
N ASN A 99 -7.80 1.16 -2.53
CA ASN A 99 -9.07 1.86 -2.67
C ASN A 99 -9.77 1.49 -3.99
N LEU A 100 -10.98 0.92 -3.93
CA LEU A 100 -11.71 0.45 -5.10
C LEU A 100 -12.00 1.55 -6.12
N ALA A 101 -12.35 2.76 -5.66
CA ALA A 101 -12.63 3.89 -6.55
C ALA A 101 -11.38 4.28 -7.36
N MET A 102 -10.18 4.14 -6.78
CA MET A 102 -8.92 4.38 -7.48
C MET A 102 -8.52 3.25 -8.43
N LEU A 103 -8.98 2.02 -8.18
CA LEU A 103 -8.67 0.87 -9.05
C LEU A 103 -9.46 0.87 -10.36
N ILE A 104 -10.66 1.44 -10.35
CA ILE A 104 -11.55 1.48 -11.53
C ILE A 104 -11.37 2.76 -12.36
N HIS A 105 -10.37 3.58 -12.04
CA HIS A 105 -10.29 4.98 -12.44
C HIS A 105 -9.52 5.25 -13.74
#